data_AF-A0A954D7G1-F1
#
_entry.id   AF-A0A954D7G1-F1
#
_cell.length_a   1.000
_cell.length_b   1.000
_cell.length_c   1.000
_cell.angle_alpha   90.00
_cell.angle_beta   90.00
_cell.angle_gamma   90.00
#
_symmetry.space_group_name_H-M   'P 1'
#
loop_
_entity.id
_entity.type
_entity.pdbx_description
1 polymer ?
#
loop_
_entity_poly.entity_id
_entity_poly.type
_entity_poly.pdbx_seq_one_letter_code
_entity_poly.pdbx_strand_id
1 'polypeptide(L)'
;MNGSRSTLPLILLLALSAGCIESSSDPAPGSSATAAAEAAGESPVMDRHLDQDELEAGSVPLTEILDHGEKLFAANFNELDGAGRPETTGTGGTREAHSMPENFNRISAPDANSCAGCHNSPRIGGGGDNVANVFVLGQRLPFVNFDGEAGDDHQNQDLDTVANERNTLGMFGSGYVELLARE
;
A
#
# COMPACT_ATOMS: atom_id res chain seq x y z
N MET A 1 -40.94 -65.30 54.18
CA MET A 1 -40.30 -64.50 55.25
C MET A 1 -39.14 -63.76 54.58
N ASN A 2 -39.27 -62.44 54.41
CA ASN A 2 -38.39 -61.67 53.51
C ASN A 2 -37.12 -61.21 54.23
N GLY A 3 -35.96 -61.51 53.63
CA GLY A 3 -34.66 -61.05 54.11
C GLY A 3 -34.38 -59.60 53.69
N SER A 4 -34.04 -58.77 54.68
CA SER A 4 -33.60 -57.38 54.49
C SER A 4 -32.36 -57.29 53.59
N ARG A 5 -32.27 -56.24 52.76
CA ARG A 5 -31.04 -55.87 52.04
C ARG A 5 -30.43 -54.62 52.63
N SER A 6 -29.23 -54.77 53.19
CA SER A 6 -28.46 -53.70 53.84
C SER A 6 -27.93 -52.69 52.82
N THR A 7 -27.97 -51.42 53.19
CA THR A 7 -27.23 -50.34 52.52
C THR A 7 -25.73 -50.49 52.78
N LEU A 8 -24.91 -50.32 51.75
CA LEU A 8 -23.46 -50.18 51.85
C LEU A 8 -23.07 -48.73 51.46
N PRO A 9 -22.20 -48.04 52.23
CA PRO A 9 -21.68 -46.74 51.83
C PRO A 9 -20.52 -46.88 50.84
N LEU A 10 -20.50 -46.02 49.83
CA LEU A 10 -19.41 -45.91 48.85
C LEU A 10 -18.34 -44.93 49.37
N ILE A 11 -17.08 -45.36 49.44
CA ILE A 11 -15.94 -44.55 49.92
C ILE A 11 -14.86 -44.45 48.83
N LEU A 12 -14.27 -43.25 48.68
CA LEU A 12 -13.11 -42.87 47.85
C LEU A 12 -13.32 -42.94 46.32
N LEU A 13 -12.82 -42.00 45.51
CA LEU A 13 -11.54 -41.30 45.62
C LEU A 13 -11.62 -39.77 45.39
N LEU A 14 -10.74 -39.04 46.09
CA LEU A 14 -10.36 -37.67 45.76
C LEU A 14 -9.56 -37.64 44.44
N ALA A 15 -9.92 -36.73 43.54
CA ALA A 15 -9.02 -36.21 42.52
C ALA A 15 -8.86 -34.70 42.74
N LEU A 16 -7.61 -34.25 42.81
CA LEU A 16 -7.24 -32.89 43.20
C LEU A 16 -7.10 -32.02 41.94
N SER A 17 -8.05 -31.12 41.68
CA SER A 17 -7.93 -30.08 40.64
C SER A 17 -7.91 -28.70 41.29
N ALA A 18 -6.70 -28.17 41.49
CA ALA A 18 -6.52 -26.79 41.90
C ALA A 18 -6.89 -25.85 40.73
N GLY A 19 -8.12 -25.33 40.76
CA GLY A 19 -8.52 -24.25 39.87
C GLY A 19 -7.92 -22.93 40.34
N CYS A 20 -6.87 -22.47 39.66
CA CYS A 20 -6.39 -21.10 39.84
C CYS A 20 -7.48 -20.14 39.34
N ILE A 21 -7.91 -19.23 40.21
CA ILE A 21 -8.83 -18.15 39.87
C ILE A 21 -8.02 -17.07 39.17
N GLU A 22 -8.05 -17.04 37.84
CA GLU A 22 -7.54 -15.90 37.08
C GLU A 22 -8.62 -14.82 36.99
N SER A 23 -8.25 -13.61 37.41
CA SER A 23 -9.11 -12.44 37.44
C SER A 23 -9.30 -11.88 36.03
N SER A 24 -10.36 -12.30 35.33
CA SER A 24 -10.84 -11.61 34.13
C SER A 24 -11.45 -10.26 34.52
N SER A 25 -10.60 -9.22 34.57
CA SER A 25 -11.05 -7.84 34.70
C SER A 25 -11.59 -7.36 33.34
N ASP A 26 -12.83 -7.73 33.03
CA ASP A 26 -13.54 -7.19 31.87
C ASP A 26 -13.66 -5.66 32.02
N PRO A 27 -13.16 -4.85 31.08
CA PRO A 27 -13.35 -3.41 31.12
C PRO A 27 -14.82 -3.08 30.84
N ALA A 28 -15.43 -2.28 31.72
CA ALA A 28 -16.82 -1.88 31.58
C ALA A 28 -17.08 -1.16 30.23
N PRO A 29 -18.27 -1.34 29.62
CA PRO A 29 -18.64 -0.67 28.37
C PRO A 29 -18.93 0.82 28.65
N GLY A 30 -17.86 1.62 28.70
CA GLY A 30 -17.93 3.03 29.09
C GLY A 30 -16.64 3.84 28.95
N SER A 31 -15.55 3.25 28.45
CA SER A 31 -14.39 4.05 28.02
C SER A 31 -14.72 4.65 26.66
N SER A 32 -15.12 5.93 26.66
CA SER A 32 -15.24 6.73 25.46
C SER A 32 -13.83 6.98 24.90
N ALA A 33 -13.31 6.01 24.15
CA ALA A 33 -12.35 6.32 23.12
C ALA A 33 -13.02 7.33 22.19
N THR A 34 -12.63 8.60 22.34
CA THR A 34 -12.75 9.56 21.25
C THR A 34 -11.81 9.06 20.15
N ALA A 35 -12.29 8.09 19.38
CA ALA A 35 -11.84 7.95 18.01
C ALA A 35 -12.01 9.34 17.41
N ALA A 36 -10.88 10.01 17.16
CA ALA A 36 -10.89 11.20 16.34
C ALA A 36 -11.64 10.79 15.07
N ALA A 37 -12.68 11.52 14.71
CA ALA A 37 -13.41 11.23 13.50
C ALA A 37 -12.42 11.39 12.34
N GLU A 38 -11.90 10.28 11.83
CA GLU A 38 -11.08 10.26 10.62
C GLU A 38 -11.91 10.95 9.55
N ALA A 39 -11.44 12.14 9.15
CA ALA A 39 -12.20 12.98 8.24
C ALA A 39 -12.27 12.24 6.91
N ALA A 40 -13.48 11.82 6.51
CA ALA A 40 -13.70 11.14 5.26
C ALA A 40 -13.34 12.07 4.09
N GLY A 41 -12.16 11.87 3.52
CA GLY A 41 -11.55 12.71 2.49
C GLY A 41 -10.06 12.39 2.35
N GLU A 42 -9.40 13.07 1.41
CA GLU A 42 -7.94 13.01 1.28
C GLU A 42 -7.25 13.85 2.37
N SER A 43 -5.98 13.55 2.62
CA SER A 43 -5.10 14.31 3.51
C SER A 43 -3.67 14.28 2.95
N PRO A 44 -2.82 15.28 3.24
CA PRO A 44 -1.42 15.24 2.84
C PRO A 44 -0.76 13.94 3.33
N VAL A 45 0.01 13.29 2.46
CA VAL A 45 0.87 12.17 2.88
C VAL A 45 1.96 12.70 3.82
N MET A 46 2.49 13.89 3.56
CA MET A 46 3.47 14.59 4.37
C MET A 46 2.81 15.66 5.24
N ASP A 47 2.55 15.30 6.49
CA ASP A 47 1.85 16.07 7.53
C ASP A 47 2.71 17.13 8.24
N ARG A 48 4.03 17.05 8.09
CA ARG A 48 5.00 17.99 8.68
C ARG A 48 6.13 18.26 7.68
N HIS A 49 6.59 19.50 7.63
CA HIS A 49 7.88 19.87 7.05
C HIS A 49 8.94 19.88 8.16
N LEU A 50 10.12 19.33 7.91
CA LEU A 50 11.30 19.52 8.78
C LEU A 50 12.05 20.76 8.31
N ASP A 51 12.22 21.72 9.21
CA ASP A 51 12.90 22.98 8.91
C ASP A 51 14.42 22.83 8.84
N GLN A 52 15.06 23.50 7.88
CA GLN A 52 16.48 23.38 7.63
C GLN A 52 17.35 23.94 8.77
N ASP A 53 16.93 25.04 9.41
CA ASP A 53 17.68 25.64 10.53
C ASP A 53 17.59 24.74 11.78
N GLU A 54 16.45 24.07 12.01
CA GLU A 54 16.30 23.06 13.08
C GLU A 54 17.23 21.85 12.89
N LEU A 55 17.38 21.39 11.65
CA LEU A 55 18.28 20.30 11.27
C LEU A 55 19.75 20.70 11.45
N GLU A 56 20.14 21.89 10.98
CA GLU A 56 21.52 22.40 11.11
C GLU A 56 21.91 22.71 12.55
N ALA A 57 20.96 23.17 13.37
CA ALA A 57 21.14 23.34 14.81
C ALA A 57 21.25 22.00 15.58
N GLY A 58 20.97 20.86 14.93
CA GLY A 58 20.94 19.54 15.57
C GLY A 58 19.79 19.37 16.56
N SER A 59 18.69 20.12 16.38
CA SER A 59 17.54 20.09 17.29
C SER A 59 16.62 18.87 17.06
N VAL A 60 16.68 18.29 15.86
CA VAL A 60 15.92 17.09 15.48
C VAL A 60 16.78 15.82 15.69
N PRO A 61 16.32 14.79 16.42
CA PRO A 61 17.05 13.54 16.58
C PRO A 61 17.28 12.81 15.24
N LEU A 62 18.45 12.19 15.07
CA LEU A 62 18.79 11.44 13.84
C LEU A 62 17.75 10.38 13.46
N THR A 63 17.14 9.71 14.44
CA THR A 63 16.07 8.73 14.19
C THR A 63 14.84 9.38 13.55
N GLU A 64 14.43 10.56 14.02
CA GLU A 64 13.30 11.31 13.46
C GLU A 64 13.59 11.79 12.04
N ILE A 65 14.83 12.19 11.74
CA ILE A 65 15.28 12.55 10.38
C ILE A 65 15.21 11.33 9.45
N LEU A 66 15.66 10.16 9.91
CA LEU A 66 15.63 8.92 9.13
C LEU A 66 14.20 8.43 8.88
N ASP A 67 13.35 8.42 9.91
CA ASP A 67 11.94 8.02 9.82
C ASP A 67 11.17 8.95 8.87
N HIS A 68 11.42 10.26 8.95
CA HIS A 68 10.83 11.25 8.05
C HIS A 68 11.32 11.10 6.61
N GLY A 69 12.62 10.83 6.42
CA GLY A 69 13.20 10.57 5.10
C GLY A 69 12.67 9.29 4.46
N GLU A 70 12.46 8.23 5.24
CA GLU A 70 11.81 7.00 4.77
C GLU A 70 10.35 7.25 4.35
N LYS A 71 9.59 8.00 5.17
CA LYS A 71 8.22 8.41 4.83
C LYS A 71 8.17 9.20 3.52
N LEU A 72 9.05 10.20 3.36
CA LEU A 72 9.15 11.01 2.14
C LEU A 72 9.51 10.16 0.90
N PHE A 73 10.45 9.22 1.06
CA PHE A 73 10.90 8.35 -0.04
C PHE A 73 9.83 7.37 -0.52
N ALA A 74 8.94 6.94 0.38
CA ALA A 74 7.81 6.05 0.10
C ALA A 74 6.51 6.79 -0.25
N ALA A 75 6.46 8.12 -0.14
CA ALA A 75 5.24 8.91 -0.31
C ALA A 75 4.76 8.90 -1.78
N ASN A 76 3.52 8.48 -1.99
CA ASN A 76 2.77 8.76 -3.21
C ASN A 76 2.00 10.06 -3.01
N PHE A 77 2.66 11.18 -3.31
CA PHE A 77 2.13 12.53 -3.11
C PHE A 77 0.75 12.72 -3.78
N ASN A 78 -0.11 13.51 -3.15
CA ASN A 78 -1.38 13.97 -3.71
C ASN A 78 -1.41 15.50 -3.85
N GLU A 79 -2.53 16.06 -4.36
CA GLU A 79 -2.66 17.51 -4.57
C GLU A 79 -2.43 18.34 -3.30
N LEU A 80 -2.70 17.78 -2.11
CA LEU A 80 -2.54 18.44 -0.81
C LEU A 80 -1.08 18.45 -0.31
N ASP A 81 -0.23 17.54 -0.81
CA ASP A 81 1.22 17.60 -0.66
C ASP A 81 1.87 18.59 -1.66
N GLY A 82 1.05 19.12 -2.58
CA GLY A 82 1.46 19.90 -3.74
C GLY A 82 1.49 19.04 -5.01
N ALA A 83 0.75 19.45 -6.03
CA ALA A 83 0.59 18.76 -7.32
C ALA A 83 1.86 18.69 -8.22
N GLY A 84 3.05 18.73 -7.61
CA GLY A 84 4.35 18.73 -8.27
C GLY A 84 4.51 19.86 -9.30
N ARG A 85 4.52 19.52 -10.58
CA ARG A 85 4.77 20.44 -11.71
C ARG A 85 3.81 20.13 -12.88
N PRO A 86 2.52 20.47 -12.77
CA PRO A 86 1.49 20.03 -13.74
C PRO A 86 1.70 20.57 -15.16
N GLU A 87 2.47 21.64 -15.32
CA GLU A 87 2.83 22.24 -16.62
C GLU A 87 4.22 21.80 -17.12
N THR A 88 4.78 20.71 -16.58
CA THR A 88 6.09 20.19 -17.02
C THR A 88 6.12 18.66 -17.14
N THR A 89 6.90 18.14 -18.09
CA THR A 89 7.31 16.74 -18.19
C THR A 89 8.37 16.38 -17.14
N GLY A 90 8.56 15.08 -16.87
CA GLY A 90 9.65 14.58 -16.03
C GLY A 90 11.07 14.95 -16.52
N THR A 91 11.23 15.33 -17.80
CA THR A 91 12.50 15.82 -18.38
C THR A 91 12.67 17.34 -18.30
N GLY A 92 11.71 18.07 -17.72
CA GLY A 92 11.79 19.52 -17.52
C GLY A 92 11.23 20.38 -18.66
N GLY A 93 10.68 19.78 -19.72
CA GLY A 93 10.04 20.51 -20.83
C GLY A 93 8.59 20.90 -20.52
N THR A 94 8.13 22.04 -21.04
CA THR A 94 6.74 22.51 -20.85
C THR A 94 5.72 21.53 -21.45
N ARG A 95 4.59 21.36 -20.76
CA ARG A 95 3.38 20.69 -21.28
C ARG A 95 2.15 21.46 -20.79
N GLU A 96 1.00 21.22 -21.42
CA GLU A 96 -0.29 21.64 -20.85
C GLU A 96 -0.60 20.84 -19.59
N ALA A 97 -1.24 21.48 -18.60
CA ALA A 97 -1.86 20.80 -17.48
C ALA A 97 -3.15 20.11 -17.96
N HIS A 98 -3.37 18.86 -17.54
CA HIS A 98 -4.61 18.14 -17.84
C HIS A 98 -5.62 18.30 -16.69
N SER A 99 -6.89 18.07 -16.99
CA SER A 99 -8.00 18.06 -16.01
C SER A 99 -8.55 16.65 -15.83
N MET A 100 -9.18 16.38 -14.67
CA MET A 100 -9.85 15.11 -14.38
C MET A 100 -10.79 14.67 -15.53
N PRO A 101 -10.71 13.40 -16.00
CA PRO A 101 -9.94 12.28 -15.44
C PRO A 101 -8.46 12.19 -15.90
N GLU A 102 -8.05 12.97 -16.89
CA GLU A 102 -6.71 12.89 -17.51
C GLU A 102 -5.59 13.54 -16.70
N ASN A 103 -5.90 14.22 -15.59
CA ASN A 103 -4.88 14.84 -14.74
C ASN A 103 -4.00 13.82 -14.01
N PHE A 104 -4.41 12.56 -13.91
CA PHE A 104 -3.70 11.50 -13.21
C PHE A 104 -3.08 10.47 -14.18
N ASN A 105 -1.75 10.40 -14.23
CA ASN A 105 -1.03 9.43 -15.07
C ASN A 105 0.29 8.99 -14.40
N ARG A 106 0.37 7.72 -13.97
CA ARG A 106 1.53 7.18 -13.25
C ARG A 106 2.74 6.80 -14.11
N ILE A 107 2.64 6.98 -15.43
CA ILE A 107 3.75 6.75 -16.37
C ILE A 107 4.60 8.02 -16.49
N SER A 108 3.98 9.21 -16.51
CA SER A 108 4.69 10.46 -16.88
C SER A 108 4.18 11.79 -16.30
N ALA A 109 3.10 11.82 -15.50
CA ALA A 109 2.67 13.04 -14.82
C ALA A 109 3.52 13.34 -13.56
N PRO A 110 3.37 14.51 -12.90
CA PRO A 110 3.97 14.76 -11.59
C PRO A 110 3.50 13.78 -10.51
N ASP A 111 2.31 13.23 -10.69
CA ASP A 111 1.67 12.19 -9.89
C ASP A 111 2.24 10.80 -10.21
N ALA A 112 3.21 10.71 -11.13
CA ALA A 112 4.04 9.54 -11.37
C ALA A 112 5.05 9.35 -10.23
N ASN A 113 4.50 8.91 -9.11
CA ASN A 113 5.08 7.90 -8.22
C ASN A 113 6.19 8.36 -7.25
N SER A 114 6.16 7.75 -6.06
CA SER A 114 7.19 7.81 -5.03
C SER A 114 8.62 7.52 -5.55
N CYS A 115 9.63 8.02 -4.83
CA CYS A 115 11.03 7.65 -5.10
C CYS A 115 11.24 6.12 -5.03
N ALA A 116 10.55 5.47 -4.08
CA ALA A 116 10.53 4.03 -3.89
C ALA A 116 10.04 3.25 -5.12
N GLY A 117 9.14 3.81 -5.93
CA GLY A 117 8.56 3.11 -7.07
C GLY A 117 9.58 2.71 -8.14
N CYS A 118 10.60 3.54 -8.37
CA CYS A 118 11.77 3.18 -9.18
C CYS A 118 12.90 2.53 -8.34
N HIS A 119 13.07 2.95 -7.09
CA HIS A 119 14.13 2.48 -6.20
C HIS A 119 13.63 1.45 -5.17
N ASN A 120 13.09 0.34 -5.68
CA ASN A 120 12.46 -0.76 -4.93
C ASN A 120 13.37 -2.00 -4.75
N SER A 121 14.70 -1.85 -4.76
CA SER A 121 15.60 -3.00 -4.55
C SER A 121 16.98 -2.55 -4.06
N PRO A 122 17.59 -3.19 -3.03
CA PRO A 122 17.14 -4.38 -2.30
C PRO A 122 16.21 -4.08 -1.09
N ARG A 123 15.85 -2.80 -0.88
CA ARG A 123 14.51 -2.37 -0.44
C ARG A 123 14.16 -1.05 -1.17
N ILE A 124 12.93 -0.56 -1.29
CA ILE A 124 11.60 -1.02 -0.81
C ILE A 124 11.10 -2.28 -1.58
N GLY A 125 9.82 -2.65 -1.62
CA GLY A 125 9.30 -4.04 -1.63
C GLY A 125 9.64 -5.05 -2.75
N GLY A 126 10.58 -4.78 -3.67
CA GLY A 126 11.09 -5.78 -4.61
C GLY A 126 10.31 -5.93 -5.92
N GLY A 127 9.19 -5.23 -6.06
CA GLY A 127 8.58 -4.87 -7.32
C GLY A 127 8.43 -3.34 -7.37
N GLY A 128 8.49 -2.77 -8.57
CA GLY A 128 8.15 -1.37 -8.81
C GLY A 128 6.64 -1.11 -8.84
N ASP A 129 6.30 0.16 -8.99
CA ASP A 129 4.95 0.63 -9.32
C ASP A 129 4.87 0.94 -10.83
N ASN A 130 3.69 1.32 -11.34
CA ASN A 130 3.30 1.47 -12.74
C ASN A 130 4.39 1.97 -13.73
N VAL A 131 5.21 2.97 -13.35
CA VAL A 131 6.33 3.48 -14.16
C VAL A 131 7.39 2.42 -14.55
N ALA A 132 7.49 1.33 -13.78
CA ALA A 132 8.42 0.23 -14.02
C ALA A 132 7.80 -0.94 -14.83
N ASN A 133 6.50 -0.88 -15.13
CA ASN A 133 5.74 -2.00 -15.68
C ASN A 133 6.13 -2.33 -17.13
N VAL A 134 5.82 -3.55 -17.55
CA VAL A 134 6.06 -4.02 -18.91
C VAL A 134 4.76 -4.11 -19.69
N PHE A 135 4.74 -3.52 -20.87
CA PHE A 135 3.59 -3.53 -21.78
C PHE A 135 3.74 -4.69 -22.76
N VAL A 136 2.96 -5.75 -22.56
CA VAL A 136 3.04 -6.99 -23.35
C VAL A 136 1.87 -7.10 -24.33
N LEU A 137 1.97 -8.00 -25.32
CA LEU A 137 0.98 -8.21 -26.38
C LEU A 137 0.86 -7.08 -27.42
N GLY A 138 1.63 -6.00 -27.31
CA GLY A 138 1.79 -5.01 -28.40
C GLY A 138 2.36 -5.65 -29.67
N GLN A 139 3.18 -6.69 -29.54
CA GLN A 139 3.74 -7.47 -30.67
C GLN A 139 2.69 -8.28 -31.47
N ARG A 140 1.40 -8.19 -31.14
CA ARG A 140 0.31 -8.71 -31.99
C ARG A 140 0.05 -7.82 -33.20
N LEU A 141 0.31 -6.51 -33.07
CA LEU A 141 0.05 -5.50 -34.08
C LEU A 141 1.21 -5.44 -35.09
N PRO A 142 0.94 -5.21 -36.40
CA PRO A 142 1.98 -5.22 -37.43
C PRO A 142 3.10 -4.20 -37.21
N PHE A 143 2.76 -2.96 -36.81
CA PHE A 143 3.71 -1.90 -36.53
C PHE A 143 3.01 -0.76 -35.76
N VAL A 144 3.05 -0.81 -34.42
CA VAL A 144 2.41 0.22 -33.58
C VAL A 144 3.00 1.60 -33.84
N ASN A 145 2.15 2.56 -34.20
CA ASN A 145 2.52 3.96 -34.35
C ASN A 145 1.42 4.97 -33.95
N PHE A 146 0.26 4.50 -33.49
CA PHE A 146 -0.86 5.32 -33.00
C PHE A 146 -1.43 6.28 -34.06
N ASP A 147 -1.42 5.88 -35.34
CA ASP A 147 -2.06 6.62 -36.44
C ASP A 147 -3.42 6.03 -36.84
N GLY A 148 -3.77 4.85 -36.33
CA GLY A 148 -5.04 4.17 -36.62
C GLY A 148 -5.09 3.48 -37.99
N GLU A 149 -3.95 3.33 -38.68
CA GLU A 149 -3.85 2.70 -39.99
C GLU A 149 -3.43 1.21 -39.88
N ALA A 150 -2.89 0.64 -40.97
CA ALA A 150 -2.54 -0.76 -41.07
C ALA A 150 -1.48 -1.25 -40.05
N GLY A 151 -0.73 -0.34 -39.42
CA GLY A 151 0.20 -0.65 -38.34
C GLY A 151 -0.50 -1.02 -37.02
N ASP A 152 -1.69 -0.44 -36.82
CA ASP A 152 -2.51 -0.46 -35.61
C ASP A 152 -3.78 -1.36 -35.76
N ASP A 153 -3.80 -2.27 -36.76
CA ASP A 153 -4.94 -3.09 -37.19
C ASP A 153 -6.18 -2.28 -37.64
N HIS A 154 -5.98 -1.07 -38.18
CA HIS A 154 -7.04 -0.12 -38.53
C HIS A 154 -7.99 0.20 -37.36
N GLN A 155 -7.47 0.18 -36.14
CA GLN A 155 -8.16 0.63 -34.93
C GLN A 155 -7.42 1.82 -34.34
N ASN A 156 -8.15 2.76 -33.74
CA ASN A 156 -7.51 3.75 -32.87
C ASN A 156 -6.93 3.00 -31.66
N GLN A 157 -5.60 2.97 -31.55
CA GLN A 157 -4.90 2.47 -30.38
C GLN A 157 -4.48 3.65 -29.50
N ASP A 158 -4.39 3.40 -28.19
CA ASP A 158 -3.78 4.29 -27.21
C ASP A 158 -2.99 3.47 -26.19
N LEU A 159 -2.47 4.09 -25.13
CA LEU A 159 -1.69 3.38 -24.09
C LEU A 159 -2.50 2.30 -23.36
N ASP A 160 -3.82 2.42 -23.29
CA ASP A 160 -4.71 1.52 -22.57
C ASP A 160 -5.17 0.33 -23.44
N THR A 161 -5.25 0.50 -24.77
CA THR A 161 -5.69 -0.56 -25.70
C THR A 161 -4.55 -1.29 -26.42
N VAL A 162 -3.41 -0.64 -26.63
CA VAL A 162 -2.34 -1.15 -27.50
C VAL A 162 -1.67 -2.41 -26.92
N ALA A 163 -1.62 -2.53 -25.60
CA ALA A 163 -0.92 -3.58 -24.88
C ALA A 163 -1.65 -3.94 -23.59
N ASN A 164 -1.25 -5.04 -22.97
CA ASN A 164 -1.64 -5.40 -21.62
C ASN A 164 -0.49 -5.00 -20.68
N GLU A 165 -0.75 -4.06 -19.79
CA GLU A 165 0.19 -3.65 -18.74
C GLU A 165 0.36 -4.77 -17.70
N ARG A 166 1.60 -5.15 -17.41
CA ARG A 166 1.92 -6.13 -16.37
C ARG A 166 2.97 -5.57 -15.40
N ASN A 167 2.69 -5.71 -14.10
CA ASN A 167 3.61 -5.28 -13.05
C ASN A 167 4.93 -6.09 -13.12
N THR A 168 6.02 -5.41 -12.74
CA THR A 168 7.29 -6.04 -12.39
C THR A 168 7.12 -7.10 -11.31
N LEU A 169 7.94 -8.15 -11.37
CA LEU A 169 7.80 -9.31 -10.49
C LEU A 169 8.45 -9.04 -9.12
N GLY A 170 7.72 -9.33 -8.04
CA GLY A 170 8.20 -9.15 -6.67
C GLY A 170 9.40 -10.03 -6.31
N MET A 171 10.60 -9.45 -6.25
CA MET A 171 11.87 -10.15 -5.97
C MET A 171 11.99 -10.75 -4.56
N PHE A 172 11.15 -10.32 -3.61
CA PHE A 172 11.15 -10.85 -2.23
C PHE A 172 10.14 -11.97 -1.99
N GLY A 173 9.36 -12.35 -3.01
CA GLY A 173 8.53 -13.55 -3.00
C GLY A 173 7.28 -13.47 -2.11
N SER A 174 6.20 -12.89 -2.62
CA SER A 174 4.84 -12.97 -2.05
C SER A 174 4.14 -14.33 -2.28
N GLY A 175 4.84 -15.32 -2.84
CA GLY A 175 4.39 -16.72 -2.94
C GLY A 175 3.21 -16.91 -3.88
N TYR A 176 2.16 -17.59 -3.43
CA TYR A 176 0.94 -17.80 -4.24
C TYR A 176 0.12 -16.52 -4.47
N VAL A 177 0.27 -15.49 -3.62
CA VAL A 177 -0.41 -14.20 -3.80
C VAL A 177 0.07 -13.53 -5.09
N GLU A 178 1.37 -13.62 -5.35
CA GLU A 178 2.01 -13.17 -6.59
C GLU A 178 1.41 -13.84 -7.84
N LEU A 179 1.09 -15.13 -7.75
CA LEU A 179 0.57 -15.90 -8.88
C LEU A 179 -0.91 -15.58 -9.14
N LEU A 180 -1.70 -15.35 -8.09
CA LEU A 180 -3.09 -14.90 -8.20
C LEU A 180 -3.22 -13.49 -8.78
N ALA A 181 -2.26 -12.59 -8.50
CA ALA A 181 -2.24 -11.23 -9.03
C ALA A 181 -1.78 -11.12 -10.50
N ARG A 182 -1.47 -12.26 -11.17
CA ARG A 182 -0.94 -12.32 -12.54
C ARG A 182 -1.93 -12.80 -13.59
N GLU A 183 -3.14 -13.21 -13.20
CA GLU A 183 -4.23 -13.52 -14.15
C GLU A 183 -4.85 -12.20 -14.65
#